data_AF-A0A1W9QZV4-F1
#
_entry.id   AF-A0A1W9QZV4-F1
#
_cell.length_a   1.000
_cell.length_b   1.000
_cell.length_c   1.000
_cell.angle_alpha   90.00
_cell.angle_beta   90.00
_cell.angle_gamma   90.00
#
_symmetry.space_group_name_H-M   'P 1'
#
loop_
_entity.id
_entity.type
_entity.pdbx_description
1 polymer ?
#
loop_
_entity_poly.entity_id
_entity_poly.type
_entity_poly.pdbx_seq_one_letter_code
_entity_poly.pdbx_strand_id
1 'polypeptide(L)'
;MKKQKEYSKFYTVTILILLLFSVTVSGQNKDGDIYTPESFATPYIKITAASVNGNKHTKDRIIVRELDFKLGDTLATFDTGEKNPIGGAKRINRSDSSEVIKRLRYSRENIINTKLFLTVDISLEYIRGNEYKLKIEVQERWYFWVFPVVRVDAPNFNEWLKDPDMDYFNMGIFTSHNNMWGLSHQASLIAFFGNSQKYGLGYYIPWIGHGQKIGMRMGVVYSNSGVVEYGSVENERQILYDHNGLEEWLVAATFNIRPGLYNYGQLKLQATSANVSDTMLVLAPEYLPDGKKKISNMNLYV
;
A
#
# COMPACT_ATOMS: atom_id res chain seq x y z
N MET A 1 38.84 34.12 6.71
CA MET A 1 38.37 35.05 7.77
C MET A 1 37.07 34.51 8.33
N LYS A 2 37.12 33.82 9.48
CA LYS A 2 35.92 33.31 10.18
C LYS A 2 35.30 34.47 10.99
N LYS A 3 34.06 34.84 10.70
CA LYS A 3 33.28 35.75 11.55
C LYS A 3 32.67 34.93 12.69
N GLN A 4 33.19 35.16 13.88
CA GLN A 4 32.62 34.70 15.15
C GLN A 4 31.40 35.59 15.44
N LYS A 5 30.19 35.04 15.41
CA LYS A 5 28.98 35.74 15.86
C LYS A 5 28.64 35.27 17.27
N GLU A 6 28.67 36.19 18.21
CA GLU A 6 28.12 36.01 19.56
C GLU A 6 26.60 35.84 19.46
N TYR A 7 26.08 34.76 20.03
CA TYR A 7 24.64 34.53 20.16
C TYR A 7 24.19 34.99 21.55
N SER A 8 23.42 36.08 21.60
CA SER A 8 22.71 36.48 22.82
C SER A 8 21.56 35.51 23.08
N LYS A 9 21.48 35.02 24.32
CA LYS A 9 20.30 34.36 24.90
C LYS A 9 19.02 35.12 24.53
N PHE A 10 17.94 34.42 24.15
CA PHE A 10 16.63 34.54 24.82
C PHE A 10 15.49 33.71 24.20
N TYR A 11 14.72 33.15 25.14
CA TYR A 11 13.34 32.62 25.12
C TYR A 11 12.95 31.39 24.30
N THR A 12 12.81 30.30 25.06
CA THR A 12 11.94 29.14 24.84
C THR A 12 10.56 29.57 24.34
N VAL A 13 10.25 29.24 23.08
CA VAL A 13 8.88 29.32 22.56
C VAL A 13 8.35 27.89 22.49
N THR A 14 7.62 27.52 23.54
CA THR A 14 6.79 26.31 23.56
C THR A 14 5.56 26.57 22.69
N ILE A 15 5.51 26.02 21.48
CA ILE A 15 4.28 25.98 20.67
C ILE A 15 3.67 24.59 20.78
N LEU A 16 2.60 24.56 21.55
CA LEU A 16 1.68 23.44 21.77
C LEU A 16 0.75 23.33 20.54
N ILE A 17 1.06 22.45 19.59
CA ILE A 17 0.12 22.03 18.53
C ILE A 17 -0.05 20.51 18.64
N LEU A 18 -0.87 20.07 19.58
CA LEU A 18 -1.13 18.64 19.82
C LEU A 18 -2.56 18.39 20.31
N LEU A 19 -3.55 19.13 19.78
CA LEU A 19 -4.95 19.08 20.21
C LEU A 19 -5.98 19.01 19.08
N LEU A 20 -5.64 18.43 17.92
CA LEU A 20 -6.61 18.21 16.82
C LEU A 20 -6.78 16.75 16.36
N PHE A 21 -6.22 15.76 17.07
CA PHE A 21 -6.35 14.34 16.69
C PHE A 21 -6.77 13.38 17.81
N SER A 22 -7.51 13.85 18.82
CA SER A 22 -8.06 13.01 19.89
C SER A 22 -9.58 12.88 19.84
N VAL A 23 -10.16 12.78 18.64
CA VAL A 23 -11.48 12.13 18.49
C VAL A 23 -11.23 10.67 18.16
N THR A 24 -11.10 9.84 19.18
CA THR A 24 -11.34 8.40 19.02
C THR A 24 -12.83 8.23 18.76
N VAL A 25 -13.25 8.29 17.50
CA VAL A 25 -14.56 7.78 17.09
C VAL A 25 -14.48 6.27 17.26
N SER A 26 -14.86 5.79 18.44
CA SER A 26 -15.15 4.37 18.67
C SER A 26 -16.51 4.05 18.06
N GLY A 27 -16.62 4.20 16.74
CA GLY A 27 -17.62 3.48 15.97
C GLY A 27 -17.08 2.07 15.78
N GLN A 28 -17.69 1.08 16.43
CA GLN A 28 -17.65 -0.26 15.85
C GLN A 28 -18.35 -0.14 14.50
N ASN A 29 -17.59 0.13 13.44
CA ASN A 29 -18.09 -0.05 12.09
C ASN A 29 -18.44 -1.53 12.01
N LYS A 30 -19.73 -1.85 12.02
CA LYS A 30 -20.18 -3.18 11.66
C LYS A 30 -19.77 -3.36 10.21
N ASP A 31 -18.87 -4.29 9.93
CA ASP A 31 -18.36 -4.54 8.56
C ASP A 31 -19.46 -5.08 7.60
N GLY A 32 -20.74 -5.06 7.99
CA GLY A 32 -21.89 -5.76 7.37
C GLY A 32 -22.20 -7.12 8.02
N ASP A 33 -23.20 -7.85 7.51
CA ASP A 33 -23.64 -9.15 8.03
C ASP A 33 -24.00 -10.15 6.90
N ILE A 34 -24.40 -11.37 7.28
CA ILE A 34 -24.84 -12.43 6.35
C ILE A 34 -26.31 -12.74 6.65
N TYR A 35 -27.14 -12.73 5.62
CA TYR A 35 -28.58 -12.99 5.72
C TYR A 35 -28.93 -14.24 4.91
N THR A 36 -29.45 -15.26 5.59
CA THR A 36 -29.96 -16.47 4.95
C THR A 36 -31.39 -16.75 5.40
N PRO A 37 -32.14 -17.57 4.65
CA PRO A 37 -33.42 -18.09 5.15
C PRO A 37 -33.24 -18.78 6.50
N GLU A 38 -34.30 -18.79 7.32
CA GLU A 38 -34.31 -19.47 8.63
C GLU A 38 -34.01 -20.97 8.51
N SER A 39 -34.42 -21.58 7.39
CA SER A 39 -34.12 -22.97 7.06
C SER A 39 -34.02 -23.18 5.56
N PHE A 40 -33.28 -24.21 5.16
CA PHE A 40 -33.19 -24.67 3.77
C PHE A 40 -34.06 -25.91 3.59
N ALA A 41 -34.87 -25.95 2.52
CA ALA A 41 -35.76 -27.08 2.23
C ALA A 41 -35.02 -28.35 1.78
N THR A 42 -33.75 -28.24 1.38
CA THR A 42 -32.95 -29.33 0.82
C THR A 42 -31.60 -29.44 1.54
N PRO A 43 -31.01 -30.65 1.63
CA PRO A 43 -29.69 -30.86 2.23
C PRO A 43 -28.54 -30.21 1.44
N TYR A 44 -28.80 -29.88 0.17
CA TYR A 44 -27.87 -29.22 -0.73
C TYR A 44 -28.57 -28.12 -1.50
N ILE A 45 -27.87 -27.00 -1.72
CA ILE A 45 -28.33 -25.89 -2.54
C ILE A 45 -27.31 -25.56 -3.63
N LYS A 46 -27.75 -24.85 -4.66
CA LYS A 46 -26.91 -24.36 -5.75
C LYS A 46 -27.01 -22.85 -5.85
N ILE A 47 -25.89 -22.15 -5.74
CA ILE A 47 -25.85 -20.70 -5.93
C ILE A 47 -25.61 -20.42 -7.41
N THR A 48 -26.65 -20.11 -8.17
CA THR A 48 -26.59 -20.07 -9.64
C THR A 48 -26.19 -18.72 -10.22
N ALA A 49 -26.41 -17.64 -9.47
CA ALA A 49 -26.12 -16.28 -9.89
C ALA A 49 -25.70 -15.40 -8.71
N ALA A 50 -24.96 -14.33 -8.99
CA ALA A 50 -24.68 -13.27 -8.05
C ALA A 50 -25.09 -11.91 -8.65
N SER A 51 -25.66 -11.03 -7.82
CA SER A 51 -25.85 -9.62 -8.13
C SER A 51 -25.10 -8.77 -7.11
N VAL A 52 -24.40 -7.75 -7.58
CA VAL A 52 -23.62 -6.84 -6.75
C VAL A 52 -24.23 -5.45 -6.82
N ASN A 53 -24.43 -4.81 -5.67
CA ASN A 53 -25.00 -3.48 -5.54
C ASN A 53 -24.13 -2.60 -4.65
N GLY A 54 -24.12 -1.29 -4.94
CA GLY A 54 -23.38 -0.29 -4.16
C GLY A 54 -21.92 -0.08 -4.57
N ASN A 55 -21.41 -0.89 -5.50
CA ASN A 55 -20.11 -0.75 -6.15
C ASN A 55 -20.15 0.25 -7.32
N LYS A 56 -20.13 1.55 -7.03
CA LYS A 56 -20.21 2.59 -8.08
C LYS A 56 -18.97 2.63 -8.97
N HIS A 57 -17.79 2.40 -8.39
CA HIS A 57 -16.51 2.47 -9.10
C HIS A 57 -15.89 1.08 -9.36
N THR A 58 -15.96 0.19 -8.38
CA THR A 58 -15.37 -1.16 -8.44
C THR A 58 -16.18 -2.05 -9.37
N LYS A 59 -15.51 -2.78 -10.26
CA LYS A 59 -16.20 -3.71 -11.16
C LYS A 59 -16.67 -4.95 -10.42
N ASP A 60 -17.85 -5.46 -10.76
CA ASP A 60 -18.45 -6.67 -10.16
C ASP A 60 -17.47 -7.85 -10.12
N ARG A 61 -16.70 -8.05 -11.20
CA ARG A 61 -15.71 -9.14 -11.29
C ARG A 61 -14.65 -9.09 -10.19
N ILE A 62 -14.34 -7.91 -9.64
CA ILE A 62 -13.38 -7.76 -8.54
C ILE A 62 -13.99 -8.22 -7.22
N ILE A 63 -15.31 -8.18 -7.07
CA ILE A 63 -16.03 -8.63 -5.87
C ILE A 63 -16.35 -10.12 -6.01
N VAL A 64 -16.90 -10.54 -7.15
CA VAL A 64 -17.31 -11.93 -7.41
C VAL A 64 -16.13 -12.89 -7.41
N ARG A 65 -14.93 -12.45 -7.80
CA ARG A 65 -13.73 -13.32 -7.76
C ARG A 65 -13.26 -13.63 -6.34
N GLU A 66 -13.70 -12.87 -5.33
CA GLU A 66 -13.30 -13.08 -3.93
C GLU A 66 -14.20 -14.11 -3.22
N LEU A 67 -15.24 -14.61 -3.92
CA LEU A 67 -16.07 -15.71 -3.42
C LEU A 67 -15.22 -16.99 -3.26
N ASP A 68 -15.43 -17.70 -2.16
CA ASP A 68 -14.74 -18.96 -1.84
C ASP A 68 -15.29 -20.19 -2.61
N PHE A 69 -16.25 -19.95 -3.50
CA PHE A 69 -16.91 -20.94 -4.34
C PHE A 69 -17.21 -20.32 -5.70
N LYS A 70 -17.44 -21.15 -6.72
CA LYS A 70 -17.87 -20.71 -8.04
C LYS A 70 -19.39 -20.70 -8.13
N LEU A 71 -19.92 -19.78 -8.93
CA LEU A 71 -21.34 -19.80 -9.27
C LEU A 71 -21.66 -21.11 -10.01
N GLY A 72 -22.70 -21.79 -9.56
CA GLY A 72 -23.09 -23.13 -10.00
C GLY A 72 -22.59 -24.26 -9.10
N ASP A 73 -21.75 -24.00 -8.10
CA ASP A 73 -21.33 -25.02 -7.13
C ASP A 73 -22.51 -25.43 -6.23
N THR A 74 -22.49 -26.69 -5.81
CA THR A 74 -23.44 -27.26 -4.86
C THR A 74 -22.85 -27.19 -3.45
N LEU A 75 -23.57 -26.59 -2.50
CA LEU A 75 -23.13 -26.40 -1.12
C LEU A 75 -24.06 -27.14 -0.16
N ALA A 76 -23.50 -27.78 0.86
CA ALA A 76 -24.27 -28.47 1.90
C ALA A 76 -24.91 -27.49 2.90
N THR A 77 -26.17 -27.73 3.25
CA THR A 77 -26.91 -26.92 4.25
C THR A 77 -26.69 -27.43 5.68
N PHE A 78 -25.87 -28.47 5.83
CA PHE A 78 -25.42 -29.06 7.09
C PHE A 78 -23.90 -28.93 7.23
N ASP A 79 -23.39 -29.20 8.43
CA ASP A 79 -21.94 -29.21 8.66
C ASP A 79 -21.33 -30.48 8.07
N THR A 80 -20.43 -30.32 7.09
CA THR A 80 -19.72 -31.43 6.45
C THR A 80 -18.56 -31.96 7.29
N GLY A 81 -18.23 -31.31 8.41
CA GLY A 81 -17.07 -31.66 9.24
C GLY A 81 -15.72 -31.36 8.57
N GLU A 82 -15.72 -30.77 7.36
CA GLU A 82 -14.51 -30.35 6.69
C GLU A 82 -13.82 -29.25 7.51
N LYS A 83 -12.58 -29.54 7.92
CA LYS A 83 -11.69 -28.53 8.46
C LYS A 83 -11.33 -27.59 7.33
N ASN A 84 -11.44 -26.30 7.61
CA ASN A 84 -11.12 -25.21 6.71
C ASN A 84 -9.87 -25.51 5.85
N PRO A 85 -9.92 -25.45 4.51
CA PRO A 85 -8.71 -25.51 3.70
C PRO A 85 -7.80 -24.29 3.94
N ILE A 86 -8.34 -23.22 4.54
CA ILE A 86 -7.62 -22.01 4.93
C ILE A 86 -7.34 -22.08 6.44
N GLY A 87 -6.13 -22.54 6.78
CA GLY A 87 -5.65 -22.70 8.14
C GLY A 87 -5.74 -21.40 8.96
N GLY A 88 -6.69 -21.37 9.88
CA GLY A 88 -6.89 -20.30 10.85
C GLY A 88 -8.11 -20.63 11.69
N ALA A 89 -7.90 -21.18 12.88
CA ALA A 89 -8.99 -21.50 13.80
C ALA A 89 -9.63 -20.21 14.32
N LYS A 90 -10.70 -19.76 13.67
CA LYS A 90 -11.63 -18.75 14.21
C LYS A 90 -12.84 -19.48 14.77
N ARG A 91 -13.20 -19.18 16.02
CA ARG A 91 -14.27 -19.82 16.80
C ARG A 91 -15.54 -19.97 15.96
N ILE A 92 -15.95 -21.21 15.68
CA ILE A 92 -17.22 -21.52 15.02
C ILE A 92 -18.24 -21.83 16.11
N ASN A 93 -19.27 -21.00 16.25
CA ASN A 93 -20.46 -21.35 17.04
C ASN A 93 -21.16 -22.51 16.32
N ARG A 94 -21.44 -23.61 17.03
CA ARG A 94 -21.97 -24.87 16.45
C ARG A 94 -23.33 -24.73 15.75
N SER A 95 -24.07 -23.64 16.00
CA SER A 95 -25.34 -23.32 15.34
C SER A 95 -25.19 -22.77 13.92
N ASP A 96 -24.01 -22.24 13.55
CA ASP A 96 -23.74 -21.58 12.27
C ASP A 96 -22.87 -22.43 11.32
N SER A 97 -22.81 -23.74 11.57
CA SER A 97 -21.75 -24.61 11.02
C SER A 97 -22.03 -25.17 9.63
N SER A 98 -23.14 -24.83 8.97
CA SER A 98 -23.38 -25.34 7.61
C SER A 98 -22.29 -24.90 6.65
N GLU A 99 -21.98 -25.74 5.66
CA GLU A 99 -20.98 -25.39 4.64
C GLU A 99 -21.36 -24.06 3.97
N VAL A 100 -22.63 -23.87 3.61
CA VAL A 100 -23.14 -22.61 3.05
C VAL A 100 -22.75 -21.40 3.90
N ILE A 101 -23.06 -21.39 5.20
CA ILE A 101 -22.79 -20.24 6.06
C ILE A 101 -21.27 -19.99 6.19
N LYS A 102 -20.47 -21.05 6.30
CA LYS A 102 -19.01 -20.95 6.33
C LYS A 102 -18.45 -20.30 5.05
N ARG A 103 -18.86 -20.80 3.87
CA ARG A 103 -18.43 -20.29 2.56
C ARG A 103 -18.85 -18.84 2.33
N LEU A 104 -20.07 -18.46 2.71
CA LEU A 104 -20.54 -17.07 2.65
C LEU A 104 -19.71 -16.17 3.57
N ARG A 105 -19.37 -16.65 4.77
CA ARG A 105 -18.54 -15.92 5.73
C ARG A 105 -17.14 -15.68 5.21
N TYR A 106 -16.47 -16.70 4.66
CA TYR A 106 -15.15 -16.52 4.05
C TYR A 106 -15.20 -15.60 2.84
N SER A 107 -16.21 -15.74 1.99
CA SER A 107 -16.41 -14.85 0.84
C SER A 107 -16.53 -13.39 1.28
N ARG A 108 -17.35 -13.12 2.31
CA ARG A 108 -17.51 -11.79 2.89
C ARG A 108 -16.20 -11.26 3.47
N GLU A 109 -15.50 -12.08 4.25
CA GLU A 109 -14.20 -11.70 4.83
C GLU A 109 -13.16 -11.42 3.73
N ASN A 110 -13.11 -12.21 2.65
CA ASN A 110 -12.25 -11.95 1.49
C ASN A 110 -12.57 -10.60 0.84
N ILE A 111 -13.85 -10.30 0.60
CA ILE A 111 -14.29 -9.02 0.02
C ILE A 111 -13.90 -7.85 0.94
N ILE A 112 -14.12 -7.95 2.26
CA ILE A 112 -13.68 -6.93 3.23
C ILE A 112 -12.16 -6.76 3.24
N ASN A 113 -11.41 -7.87 3.16
CA ASN A 113 -9.95 -7.88 3.17
C ASN A 113 -9.32 -7.28 1.90
N THR A 114 -10.09 -7.06 0.83
CA THR A 114 -9.66 -6.23 -0.31
C THR A 114 -9.40 -4.78 0.09
N LYS A 115 -9.93 -4.33 1.25
CA LYS A 115 -9.88 -2.95 1.75
C LYS A 115 -10.50 -1.94 0.79
N LEU A 116 -11.39 -2.41 -0.10
CA LEU A 116 -12.13 -1.55 -1.03
C LEU A 116 -13.49 -1.10 -0.49
N PHE A 117 -14.01 -1.78 0.54
CA PHE A 117 -15.37 -1.60 1.06
C PHE A 117 -15.36 -1.35 2.57
N LEU A 118 -16.21 -0.41 3.03
CA LEU A 118 -16.47 -0.16 4.45
C LEU A 118 -17.33 -1.28 5.02
N THR A 119 -18.38 -1.66 4.31
CA THR A 119 -19.31 -2.72 4.70
C THR A 119 -19.59 -3.65 3.52
N VAL A 120 -19.87 -4.91 3.84
CA VAL A 120 -20.26 -5.95 2.90
C VAL A 120 -21.37 -6.78 3.54
N ASP A 121 -22.56 -6.69 2.97
CA ASP A 121 -23.72 -7.48 3.34
C ASP A 121 -23.95 -8.54 2.26
N ILE A 122 -24.10 -9.80 2.68
CA ILE A 122 -24.35 -10.92 1.77
C ILE A 122 -25.69 -11.55 2.11
N SER A 123 -26.57 -11.70 1.11
CA SER A 123 -27.87 -12.32 1.27
C SER A 123 -28.11 -13.45 0.26
N LEU A 124 -28.84 -14.49 0.67
CA LEU A 124 -29.33 -15.54 -0.22
C LEU A 124 -30.82 -15.37 -0.50
N GLU A 125 -31.15 -15.24 -1.78
CA GLU A 125 -32.52 -15.16 -2.27
C GLU A 125 -32.90 -16.49 -2.92
N TYR A 126 -34.00 -17.10 -2.44
CA TYR A 126 -34.56 -18.31 -3.05
C TYR A 126 -35.07 -18.01 -4.46
N ILE A 127 -34.75 -18.89 -5.42
CA ILE A 127 -35.29 -18.81 -6.78
C ILE A 127 -36.35 -19.89 -6.98
N ARG A 128 -35.91 -21.16 -6.99
CA ARG A 128 -36.76 -22.34 -7.24
C ARG A 128 -36.02 -23.62 -6.85
N GLY A 129 -36.75 -24.65 -6.41
CA GLY A 129 -36.16 -25.95 -6.06
C GLY A 129 -35.04 -25.81 -5.02
N ASN A 130 -33.80 -26.08 -5.41
CA ASN A 130 -32.60 -25.89 -4.60
C ASN A 130 -31.69 -24.75 -5.12
N GLU A 131 -32.17 -23.92 -6.05
CA GLU A 131 -31.43 -22.82 -6.66
C GLU A 131 -31.62 -21.51 -5.89
N TYR A 132 -30.51 -20.85 -5.59
CA TYR A 132 -30.45 -19.58 -4.89
C TYR A 132 -29.63 -18.54 -5.67
N LYS A 133 -30.00 -17.28 -5.52
CA LYS A 133 -29.24 -16.12 -5.99
C LYS A 133 -28.51 -15.48 -4.82
N LEU A 134 -27.24 -15.16 -5.02
CA LEU A 134 -26.45 -14.39 -4.08
C LEU A 134 -26.63 -12.90 -4.35
N LYS A 135 -27.01 -12.13 -3.34
CA LYS A 135 -27.07 -10.67 -3.42
C LYS A 135 -26.03 -10.07 -2.48
N ILE A 136 -25.09 -9.33 -3.06
CA ILE A 136 -23.96 -8.70 -2.37
C ILE A 136 -24.20 -7.20 -2.38
N GLU A 137 -24.37 -6.60 -1.21
CA GLU A 137 -24.51 -5.16 -1.03
C GLU A 137 -23.23 -4.63 -0.39
N VAL A 138 -22.60 -3.63 -1.02
CA VAL A 138 -21.34 -3.07 -0.54
C VAL A 138 -21.40 -1.57 -0.41
N GLN A 139 -20.66 -1.04 0.56
CA GLN A 139 -20.38 0.39 0.64
C GLN A 139 -18.91 0.64 0.31
N GLU A 140 -18.63 1.32 -0.79
CA GLU A 140 -17.25 1.62 -1.21
C GLU A 140 -16.53 2.56 -0.23
N ARG A 141 -15.22 2.31 -0.05
CA ARG A 141 -14.32 3.25 0.64
C ARG A 141 -13.93 4.39 -0.28
N TRP A 142 -13.49 5.48 0.34
CA TRP A 142 -12.78 6.53 -0.35
C TRP A 142 -11.42 6.03 -0.86
N TYR A 143 -11.16 6.16 -2.17
CA TYR A 143 -9.98 5.57 -2.82
C TYR A 143 -8.80 6.53 -3.00
N PHE A 144 -9.04 7.84 -3.04
CA PHE A 144 -8.05 8.83 -3.45
C PHE A 144 -7.53 9.66 -2.28
N TRP A 145 -6.33 9.38 -1.80
CA TRP A 145 -5.75 10.09 -0.67
C TRP A 145 -4.69 11.08 -1.12
N VAL A 146 -4.68 12.26 -0.50
CA VAL A 146 -3.70 13.31 -0.73
C VAL A 146 -3.17 13.76 0.62
N PHE A 147 -1.85 13.71 0.78
CA PHE A 147 -1.16 14.06 2.00
C PHE A 147 -0.07 15.09 1.70
N PRO A 148 -0.10 16.29 2.32
CA PRO A 148 1.07 17.15 2.33
C PRO A 148 2.18 16.45 3.14
N VAL A 149 3.41 16.56 2.68
CA VAL A 149 4.58 15.97 3.33
C VAL A 149 5.65 17.03 3.46
N VAL A 150 6.29 17.09 4.62
CA VAL A 150 7.44 17.96 4.86
C VAL A 150 8.61 17.08 5.22
N ARG A 151 9.79 17.42 4.70
CA ARG A 151 11.04 16.72 4.97
C ARG A 151 12.13 17.71 5.28
N VAL A 152 12.97 17.37 6.25
CA VAL A 152 14.21 18.08 6.55
C VAL A 152 15.36 17.11 6.24
N ASP A 153 16.19 17.44 5.25
CA ASP A 153 17.32 16.61 4.80
C ASP A 153 18.60 16.89 5.64
N ALA A 154 18.42 17.24 6.91
CA ALA A 154 19.53 17.47 7.82
C ALA A 154 20.09 16.12 8.32
N PRO A 155 21.43 15.97 8.43
CA PRO A 155 22.04 14.79 9.03
C PRO A 155 21.54 14.51 10.46
N ASN A 156 21.19 15.58 11.19
CA ASN A 156 20.66 15.52 12.55
C ASN A 156 19.56 16.58 12.75
N PHE A 157 18.32 16.12 12.89
CA PHE A 157 17.17 17.00 13.13
C PHE A 157 17.30 17.84 14.41
N ASN A 158 17.88 17.29 15.48
CA ASN A 158 18.01 18.00 16.76
C ASN A 158 19.02 19.16 16.67
N GLU A 159 19.98 19.07 15.76
CA GLU A 159 20.96 20.12 15.52
C GLU A 159 20.36 21.21 14.64
N TRP A 160 19.68 20.81 13.56
CA TRP A 160 18.91 21.71 12.72
C TRP A 160 17.86 22.51 13.50
N LEU A 161 17.17 21.90 14.48
CA LEU A 161 16.17 22.60 15.28
C LEU A 161 16.75 23.74 16.13
N LYS A 162 18.05 23.69 16.47
CA LYS A 162 18.71 24.72 17.28
C LYS A 162 19.07 25.95 16.46
N ASP A 163 19.46 25.77 15.20
CA ASP A 163 19.74 26.84 14.24
C ASP A 163 19.14 26.45 12.87
N PRO A 164 17.84 26.69 12.65
CA PRO A 164 17.14 26.21 11.47
C PRO A 164 17.66 26.83 10.18
N ASP A 165 18.20 25.97 9.32
CA ASP A 165 18.62 26.33 7.97
C ASP A 165 17.58 25.83 6.95
N MET A 166 17.01 26.78 6.20
CA MET A 166 15.93 26.50 5.26
C MET A 166 16.40 25.70 4.04
N ASP A 167 17.72 25.61 3.78
CA ASP A 167 18.27 24.83 2.67
C ASP A 167 18.11 23.31 2.84
N TYR A 168 17.83 22.84 4.06
CA TYR A 168 17.47 21.44 4.32
C TYR A 168 15.97 21.17 4.22
N PHE A 169 15.15 22.22 4.18
CA PHE A 169 13.71 22.10 4.23
C PHE A 169 13.13 21.83 2.84
N ASN A 170 12.31 20.79 2.74
CA ASN A 170 11.66 20.36 1.52
C ASN A 170 10.17 20.13 1.78
N MET A 171 9.33 20.61 0.87
CA MET A 171 7.88 20.43 0.91
C MET A 171 7.44 19.55 -0.23
N GLY A 172 6.42 18.73 0.00
CA GLY A 172 5.94 17.83 -1.00
C GLY A 172 4.52 17.38 -0.78
N ILE A 173 4.10 16.53 -1.70
CA ILE A 173 2.80 15.92 -1.74
C ILE A 173 2.97 14.44 -2.04
N PHE A 174 2.23 13.62 -1.30
CA PHE A 174 2.05 12.22 -1.60
C PHE A 174 0.58 11.98 -1.92
N THR A 175 0.30 11.41 -3.08
CA THR A 175 -1.05 11.04 -3.48
C THR A 175 -1.12 9.55 -3.77
N SER A 176 -2.24 8.92 -3.45
CA SER A 176 -2.49 7.52 -3.77
C SER A 176 -3.94 7.30 -4.21
N HIS A 177 -4.13 6.37 -5.14
CA HIS A 177 -5.44 5.91 -5.56
C HIS A 177 -5.49 4.38 -5.44
N ASN A 178 -6.31 3.85 -4.53
CA ASN A 178 -6.27 2.42 -4.16
C ASN A 178 -7.17 1.49 -4.98
N ASN A 179 -7.93 2.03 -5.93
CA ASN A 179 -8.83 1.25 -6.79
C ASN A 179 -8.85 1.75 -8.24
N MET A 180 -7.69 2.00 -8.84
CA MET A 180 -7.62 2.62 -10.17
C MET A 180 -8.39 1.79 -11.21
N TRP A 181 -9.19 2.48 -12.02
CA TRP A 181 -10.07 1.90 -13.05
C TRP A 181 -11.10 0.87 -12.54
N GLY A 182 -11.33 0.83 -11.22
CA GLY A 182 -12.25 -0.12 -10.59
C GLY A 182 -11.70 -1.54 -10.51
N LEU A 183 -10.37 -1.71 -10.57
CA LEU A 183 -9.68 -2.99 -10.68
C LEU A 183 -8.89 -3.40 -9.43
N SER A 184 -9.02 -2.68 -8.31
CA SER A 184 -8.15 -2.82 -7.13
C SER A 184 -6.67 -2.45 -7.40
N HIS A 185 -6.36 -1.89 -8.58
CA HIS A 185 -5.01 -1.43 -8.88
C HIS A 185 -4.69 -0.20 -8.03
N GLN A 186 -3.44 -0.08 -7.59
CA GLN A 186 -2.99 1.04 -6.77
C GLN A 186 -2.02 1.89 -7.57
N ALA A 187 -2.25 3.19 -7.61
CA ALA A 187 -1.32 4.15 -8.19
C ALA A 187 -0.90 5.14 -7.11
N SER A 188 0.36 5.58 -7.14
CA SER A 188 0.84 6.61 -6.23
C SER A 188 1.78 7.57 -6.94
N LEU A 189 1.70 8.83 -6.56
CA LEU A 189 2.62 9.88 -6.96
C LEU A 189 3.23 10.49 -5.70
N ILE A 190 4.53 10.73 -5.72
CA ILE A 190 5.22 11.53 -4.72
C ILE A 190 5.98 12.64 -5.43
N ALA A 191 5.88 13.86 -4.94
CA ALA A 191 6.62 15.01 -5.44
C ALA A 191 7.12 15.83 -4.25
N PHE A 192 8.43 16.04 -4.17
CA PHE A 192 9.09 16.93 -3.23
C PHE A 192 9.82 18.03 -3.98
N PHE A 193 9.71 19.23 -3.44
CA PHE A 193 10.29 20.47 -3.92
C PHE A 193 11.07 21.13 -2.78
N GLY A 194 12.12 21.86 -3.14
CA GLY A 194 13.08 22.45 -2.21
C GLY A 194 14.49 22.33 -2.80
N ASN A 195 15.49 22.38 -1.93
CA ASN A 195 16.89 22.16 -2.34
C ASN A 195 17.10 20.72 -2.84
N SER A 196 16.44 19.76 -2.20
CA SER A 196 16.36 18.38 -2.68
C SER A 196 15.00 18.11 -3.31
N GLN A 197 15.01 17.66 -4.56
CA GLN A 197 13.81 17.35 -5.33
C GLN A 197 13.63 15.85 -5.48
N LYS A 198 12.39 15.38 -5.47
CA LYS A 198 12.09 13.97 -5.69
C LYS A 198 10.75 13.78 -6.33
N TYR A 199 10.70 13.09 -7.45
CA TYR A 199 9.49 12.76 -8.18
C TYR A 199 9.41 11.25 -8.35
N GLY A 200 8.34 10.63 -7.88
CA GLY A 200 8.16 9.19 -7.95
C GLY A 200 6.76 8.82 -8.40
N LEU A 201 6.68 7.87 -9.33
CA LEU A 201 5.45 7.24 -9.78
C LEU A 201 5.51 5.76 -9.42
N GLY A 202 4.44 5.25 -8.83
CA GLY A 202 4.29 3.85 -8.45
C GLY A 202 2.97 3.29 -8.97
N TYR A 203 3.00 2.04 -9.40
CA TYR A 203 1.83 1.31 -9.84
C TYR A 203 1.87 -0.14 -9.33
N TYR A 204 0.76 -0.62 -8.79
CA TYR A 204 0.64 -1.96 -8.24
C TYR A 204 -0.65 -2.64 -8.72
N ILE A 205 -0.47 -3.82 -9.29
CA ILE A 205 -1.52 -4.74 -9.71
C ILE A 205 -1.51 -5.90 -8.71
N PRO A 206 -2.52 -6.03 -7.83
CA PRO A 206 -2.53 -7.08 -6.81
C PRO A 206 -2.53 -8.48 -7.40
N TRP A 207 -3.37 -8.70 -8.42
CA TRP A 207 -3.64 -10.02 -8.98
C TRP A 207 -3.73 -9.95 -10.51
N ILE A 208 -2.82 -10.64 -11.17
CA ILE A 208 -2.75 -10.82 -12.62
C ILE A 208 -3.23 -12.23 -12.96
N GLY A 209 -4.17 -12.33 -13.91
CA GLY A 209 -4.70 -13.59 -14.38
C GLY A 209 -5.71 -14.26 -13.42
N HIS A 210 -6.07 -15.49 -13.75
CA HIS A 210 -7.03 -16.28 -12.98
C HIS A 210 -6.34 -16.92 -11.76
N GLY A 211 -6.99 -16.88 -10.58
CA GLY A 211 -6.52 -17.55 -9.36
C GLY A 211 -5.69 -16.71 -8.39
N GLN A 212 -5.49 -15.40 -8.64
CA GLN A 212 -4.89 -14.47 -7.67
C GLN A 212 -3.53 -14.91 -7.13
N LYS A 213 -2.64 -15.43 -7.99
CA LYS A 213 -1.32 -15.94 -7.58
C LYS A 213 -0.16 -15.04 -7.96
N ILE A 214 -0.38 -14.06 -8.84
CA ILE A 214 0.68 -13.22 -9.38
C ILE A 214 0.32 -11.76 -9.13
N GLY A 215 1.19 -11.02 -8.49
CA GLY A 215 1.08 -9.56 -8.37
C GLY A 215 2.25 -8.87 -9.04
N MET A 216 2.07 -7.63 -9.48
CA MET A 216 3.14 -6.83 -10.08
C MET A 216 3.17 -5.44 -9.48
N ARG A 217 4.35 -5.00 -9.05
CA ARG A 217 4.62 -3.62 -8.66
C ARG A 217 5.64 -3.03 -9.62
N MET A 218 5.42 -1.82 -10.09
CA MET A 218 6.38 -1.09 -10.89
C MET A 218 6.47 0.35 -10.42
N GLY A 219 7.58 1.00 -10.68
CA GLY A 219 7.73 2.40 -10.38
C GLY A 219 9.00 2.99 -10.97
N VAL A 220 8.96 4.32 -11.09
CA VAL A 220 10.10 5.16 -11.45
C VAL A 220 10.23 6.24 -10.40
N VAL A 221 11.47 6.52 -10.01
CA VAL A 221 11.81 7.57 -9.06
C VAL A 221 12.98 8.35 -9.63
N TYR A 222 12.81 9.66 -9.76
CA TYR A 222 13.89 10.62 -9.89
C TYR A 222 14.12 11.28 -8.53
N SER A 223 15.37 11.34 -8.09
CA SER A 223 15.78 12.11 -6.92
C SER A 223 16.94 13.00 -7.31
N ASN A 224 16.96 14.20 -6.78
CA ASN A 224 18.03 15.17 -6.95
C ASN A 224 18.31 15.76 -5.58
N SER A 225 19.38 15.31 -4.97
CA SER A 225 19.73 15.65 -3.60
C SER A 225 20.62 16.88 -3.60
N GLY A 226 20.16 17.95 -2.95
CA GLY A 226 20.92 19.18 -2.75
C GLY A 226 21.91 19.12 -1.57
N VAL A 227 21.76 18.09 -0.73
CA VAL A 227 22.59 17.82 0.45
C VAL A 227 23.12 16.40 0.34
N VAL A 228 24.45 16.25 0.23
CA VAL A 228 25.08 14.94 0.02
C VAL A 228 26.27 14.77 0.95
N GLU A 229 26.22 13.77 1.82
CA GLU A 229 27.37 13.35 2.63
C GLU A 229 28.33 12.55 1.75
N TYR A 230 29.60 12.99 1.67
CA TYR A 230 30.60 12.39 0.79
C TYR A 230 31.80 11.77 1.53
N GLY A 231 31.88 11.95 2.85
CA GLY A 231 32.93 11.32 3.64
C GLY A 231 32.99 11.86 5.07
N SER A 232 34.10 11.55 5.75
CA SER A 232 34.39 12.01 7.10
C SER A 232 35.86 12.33 7.25
N VAL A 233 36.17 13.46 7.87
CA VAL A 233 37.54 13.89 8.21
C VAL A 233 37.56 14.19 9.71
N GLU A 234 38.51 13.63 10.44
CA GLU A 234 38.64 13.83 11.90
C GLU A 234 37.35 13.56 12.71
N ASN A 235 36.56 12.57 12.27
CA ASN A 235 35.22 12.23 12.82
C ASN A 235 34.13 13.29 12.61
N GLU A 236 34.37 14.28 11.75
CA GLU A 236 33.37 15.23 11.28
C GLU A 236 32.92 14.87 9.87
N ARG A 237 31.60 14.82 9.67
CA ARG A 237 30.98 14.54 8.37
C ARG A 237 31.29 15.66 7.39
N GLN A 238 31.64 15.27 6.18
CA GLN A 238 31.85 16.19 5.07
C GLN A 238 30.62 16.16 4.17
N ILE A 239 29.99 17.32 4.02
CA ILE A 239 28.70 17.45 3.36
C ILE A 239 28.82 18.49 2.26
N LEU A 240 28.37 18.11 1.07
CA LEU A 240 28.20 19.00 -0.07
C LEU A 240 26.81 19.61 -0.01
N TYR A 241 26.75 20.94 -0.12
CA TYR A 241 25.56 21.71 -0.42
C TYR A 241 25.67 22.23 -1.84
N ASP A 242 24.98 21.57 -2.77
CA ASP A 242 25.06 21.92 -4.19
C ASP A 242 23.75 21.57 -4.88
N HIS A 243 23.29 22.48 -5.73
CA HIS A 243 22.14 22.19 -6.58
C HIS A 243 22.54 21.12 -7.59
N ASN A 244 21.82 19.99 -7.63
CA ASN A 244 22.21 18.81 -8.42
C ASN A 244 23.42 18.04 -7.88
N GLY A 245 23.67 18.10 -6.55
CA GLY A 245 24.79 17.38 -5.91
C GLY A 245 24.82 15.89 -6.25
N LEU A 246 23.67 15.22 -6.16
CA LEU A 246 23.49 13.83 -6.61
C LEU A 246 22.11 13.64 -7.25
N GLU A 247 22.12 13.35 -8.55
CA GLU A 247 20.92 12.97 -9.30
C GLU A 247 20.84 11.45 -9.45
N GLU A 248 19.68 10.89 -9.15
CA GLU A 248 19.43 9.45 -9.21
C GLU A 248 18.12 9.14 -9.94
N TRP A 249 18.20 8.18 -10.85
CA TRP A 249 17.03 7.50 -11.41
C TRP A 249 16.97 6.08 -10.87
N LEU A 250 15.79 5.65 -10.46
CA LEU A 250 15.50 4.27 -10.09
C LEU A 250 14.24 3.83 -10.84
N VAL A 251 14.37 2.80 -11.65
CA VAL A 251 13.24 2.12 -12.29
C VAL A 251 13.20 0.70 -11.73
N ALA A 252 12.04 0.25 -11.26
CA ALA A 252 11.89 -1.09 -10.73
C ALA A 252 10.59 -1.73 -11.17
N ALA A 253 10.65 -3.03 -11.43
CA ALA A 253 9.50 -3.91 -11.61
C ALA A 253 9.69 -5.13 -10.71
N THR A 254 8.66 -5.50 -9.97
CA THR A 254 8.65 -6.59 -9.00
C THR A 254 7.44 -7.46 -9.23
N PHE A 255 7.66 -8.72 -9.57
CA PHE A 255 6.64 -9.75 -9.69
C PHE A 255 6.62 -10.57 -8.41
N ASN A 256 5.45 -10.66 -7.78
CA ASN A 256 5.24 -11.52 -6.62
C ASN A 256 4.47 -12.75 -7.08
N ILE A 257 4.95 -13.94 -6.73
CA ILE A 257 4.33 -15.21 -7.08
C ILE A 257 3.97 -15.92 -5.79
N ARG A 258 2.70 -16.34 -5.65
CA ARG A 258 2.17 -17.02 -4.48
C ARG A 258 1.42 -18.29 -4.89
N PRO A 259 2.12 -19.41 -5.10
CA PRO A 259 1.49 -20.66 -5.55
C PRO A 259 0.48 -21.24 -4.55
N GLY A 260 0.71 -20.99 -3.25
CA GLY A 260 -0.13 -21.48 -2.14
C GLY A 260 0.13 -20.72 -0.84
N LEU A 261 -0.46 -21.21 0.26
CA LEU A 261 -0.26 -20.64 1.60
C LEU A 261 1.21 -20.85 2.03
N TYR A 262 1.85 -19.83 2.59
CA TYR A 262 3.27 -19.81 3.00
C TYR A 262 4.33 -20.01 1.91
N ASN A 263 3.93 -20.23 0.65
CA ASN A 263 4.84 -20.29 -0.50
C ASN A 263 4.82 -18.95 -1.23
N TYR A 264 5.90 -18.18 -1.10
CA TYR A 264 6.08 -16.90 -1.76
C TYR A 264 7.40 -16.87 -2.53
N GLY A 265 7.38 -16.30 -3.72
CA GLY A 265 8.56 -15.98 -4.53
C GLY A 265 8.46 -14.56 -5.04
N GLN A 266 9.60 -13.90 -5.22
CA GLN A 266 9.66 -12.54 -5.74
C GLN A 266 10.74 -12.43 -6.79
N LEU A 267 10.39 -11.92 -7.96
CA LEU A 267 11.36 -11.56 -8.99
C LEU A 267 11.38 -10.03 -9.11
N LYS A 268 12.51 -9.39 -8.84
CA LYS A 268 12.66 -7.94 -8.94
C LYS A 268 13.73 -7.58 -9.95
N LEU A 269 13.33 -6.83 -10.98
CA LEU A 269 14.23 -6.14 -11.90
C LEU A 269 14.34 -4.69 -11.46
N GLN A 270 15.57 -4.18 -11.35
CA GLN A 270 15.84 -2.81 -10.95
C GLN A 270 16.96 -2.23 -11.80
N ALA A 271 16.73 -1.06 -12.37
CA ALA A 271 17.76 -0.27 -13.03
C ALA A 271 17.96 1.03 -12.23
N THR A 272 19.22 1.40 -12.00
CA THR A 272 19.59 2.65 -11.35
C THR A 272 20.57 3.43 -12.22
N SER A 273 20.50 4.75 -12.16
CA SER A 273 21.47 5.66 -12.75
C SER A 273 21.79 6.75 -11.74
N ALA A 274 23.05 7.01 -11.47
CA ALA A 274 23.49 8.07 -10.57
C ALA A 274 24.42 9.01 -11.32
N ASN A 275 24.27 10.32 -11.12
CA ASN A 275 25.08 11.38 -11.70
C ASN A 275 25.41 12.39 -10.60
N VAL A 276 26.70 12.65 -10.39
CA VAL A 276 27.17 13.61 -9.38
C VAL A 276 27.51 14.95 -10.00
N SER A 277 27.47 16.03 -9.22
CA SER A 277 27.89 17.36 -9.71
C SER A 277 29.40 17.41 -9.97
N ASP A 278 29.84 18.39 -10.77
CA ASP A 278 31.28 18.61 -11.01
C ASP A 278 32.00 18.99 -9.71
N THR A 279 31.33 19.74 -8.82
CA THR A 279 31.82 20.06 -7.48
C THR A 279 32.08 18.79 -6.67
N MET A 280 31.15 17.82 -6.72
CA MET A 280 31.31 16.55 -6.04
C MET A 280 32.52 15.77 -6.55
N LEU A 281 32.77 15.75 -7.86
CA LEU A 281 33.95 15.08 -8.42
C LEU A 281 35.28 15.71 -7.98
N VAL A 282 35.30 17.01 -7.75
CA VAL A 282 36.50 17.69 -7.23
C VAL A 282 36.71 17.36 -5.74
N LEU A 283 35.63 17.33 -4.95
CA LEU A 283 35.70 17.10 -3.51
C LEU A 283 35.90 15.63 -3.13
N ALA A 284 35.25 14.73 -3.86
CA ALA A 284 35.27 13.30 -3.65
C ALA A 284 35.41 12.58 -5.00
N PRO A 285 36.62 12.56 -5.59
CA PRO A 285 36.85 11.94 -6.89
C PRO A 285 36.43 10.48 -6.94
N GLU A 286 36.47 9.75 -5.82
CA GLU A 286 36.11 8.33 -5.74
C GLU A 286 34.69 8.08 -5.22
N TYR A 287 33.83 9.11 -5.14
CA TYR A 287 32.45 8.95 -4.67
C TYR A 287 31.67 7.94 -5.52
N LEU A 288 31.87 7.97 -6.84
CA LEU A 288 31.43 6.91 -7.75
C LEU A 288 32.64 6.07 -8.19
N PRO A 289 32.42 4.78 -8.53
CA PRO A 289 33.50 3.90 -8.98
C PRO A 289 34.29 4.46 -10.18
N ASP A 290 35.60 4.25 -10.16
CA ASP A 290 36.56 4.71 -11.17
C ASP A 290 36.58 6.25 -11.37
N GLY A 291 36.07 7.00 -10.40
CA GLY A 291 35.92 8.45 -10.47
C GLY A 291 35.07 8.97 -11.62
N LYS A 292 34.09 8.18 -12.03
CA LYS A 292 33.13 8.55 -13.07
C LYS A 292 32.14 9.58 -12.53
N LYS A 293 31.73 10.53 -13.37
CA LYS A 293 30.60 11.43 -13.07
C LYS A 293 29.25 10.70 -12.99
N LYS A 294 29.10 9.65 -13.80
CA LYS A 294 27.85 8.93 -13.99
C LYS A 294 28.07 7.43 -14.01
N ILE A 295 27.20 6.71 -13.34
CA ILE A 295 27.14 5.24 -13.36
C ILE A 295 25.72 4.77 -13.60
N SER A 296 25.55 3.62 -14.22
CA SER A 296 24.23 2.99 -14.38
C SER A 296 24.35 1.50 -14.22
N ASN A 297 23.44 0.92 -13.43
CA ASN A 297 23.45 -0.48 -13.04
C ASN A 297 22.08 -1.10 -13.29
N MET A 298 22.05 -2.39 -13.56
CA MET A 298 20.83 -3.17 -13.65
C MET A 298 21.01 -4.46 -12.86
N ASN A 299 20.08 -4.71 -11.95
CA ASN A 299 20.11 -5.85 -11.05
C ASN A 299 18.84 -6.68 -11.21
N LEU A 300 19.01 -7.99 -11.15
CA LEU A 300 17.93 -8.95 -10.99
C LEU A 300 18.06 -9.60 -9.60
N TYR A 301 16.98 -9.53 -8.83
CA TYR A 301 16.85 -10.20 -7.53
C TYR A 301 15.80 -11.31 -7.66
N VAL A 302 16.08 -12.47 -7.06
CA VAL A 302 15.24 -13.69 -7.06
C VAL A 302 15.02 -14.15 -5.62
#